data_AF-A0A7Y8NWA2-F1
#
_entry.id   AF-A0A7Y8NWA2-F1
#
_cell.length_a   1.000
_cell.length_b   1.000
_cell.length_c   1.000
_cell.angle_alpha   90.00
_cell.angle_beta   90.00
_cell.angle_gamma   90.00
#
_symmetry.space_group_name_H-M   'P 1'
#
loop_
_entity.id
_entity.type
_entity.pdbx_description
1 polymer ?
#
loop_
_entity_poly.entity_id
_entity_poly.type
_entity_poly.pdbx_seq_one_letter_code
_entity_poly.pdbx_strand_id
1 'polypeptide(L)'
;MSKVQRRSDICLNCETPLRPEDNYCPNCGQKNDSHKIPVKHLFVEFIEDLFHFDTKLWNTLKASFTKPGKITLDYLEGKRARYVPPVKFYVFVSFIFFLLLGKLSDHAVDSGNRVFKNDRGSNSKSVTINELQGNKRKYHSKNPNDVGQVEFEYTSKDSLKKTLSHLKSASDKELNQMLREEDLDTTAQNREALKKYTAYIPENVLANADKPTYNIYGKIKFSNKEEYDQFRENIHLYTDEQVDSLLKAKGERVNWFNRQMLKKLGKFDMKNKDDLKEVSHAIIKSISLTMFLMMPLTAILLLFLFYRKKYYYEHLIFSIHTHTIFFLIFSFILAIQIFISDKVGQKLWGWSILVCFIYLITSLKHNYKQSWSKTIFKFLLMSIPYFFISLILVLVAVVYGFLA
;
A
#
# COMPACT_ATOMS: atom_id res chain seq x y z
N MET A 1 -10.51 -40.41 -31.86
CA MET A 1 -11.10 -39.47 -32.85
C MET A 1 -10.17 -38.26 -32.98
N SER A 2 -9.43 -38.18 -34.09
CA SER A 2 -8.51 -37.08 -34.37
C SER A 2 -9.31 -35.79 -34.58
N LYS A 3 -9.13 -34.81 -33.69
CA LYS A 3 -9.70 -33.47 -33.86
C LYS A 3 -9.11 -32.88 -35.14
N VAL A 4 -9.97 -32.65 -36.13
CA VAL A 4 -9.62 -31.95 -37.37
C VAL A 4 -9.10 -30.57 -36.99
N GLN A 5 -7.79 -30.41 -37.03
CA GLN A 5 -7.05 -29.21 -36.68
C GLN A 5 -7.19 -28.24 -37.87
N ARG A 6 -7.88 -27.11 -37.71
CA ARG A 6 -8.00 -26.12 -38.80
C ARG A 6 -6.67 -25.37 -38.92
N ARG A 7 -5.72 -25.95 -39.64
CA ARG A 7 -4.45 -25.28 -39.98
C ARG A 7 -4.72 -24.16 -40.99
N SER A 8 -3.97 -23.07 -40.88
CA SER A 8 -4.05 -21.95 -41.81
C SER A 8 -3.02 -22.14 -42.91
N ASP A 9 -3.40 -21.84 -44.16
CA ASP A 9 -2.49 -21.84 -45.31
C ASP A 9 -1.58 -20.59 -45.34
N ILE A 10 -1.85 -19.61 -44.47
CA ILE A 10 -1.09 -18.36 -44.34
C ILE A 10 -0.78 -18.10 -42.86
N CYS A 11 0.45 -17.70 -42.55
CA CYS A 11 0.85 -17.33 -41.20
C CYS A 11 0.21 -16.01 -40.75
N LEU A 12 -0.51 -16.03 -39.61
CA LEU A 12 -1.16 -14.83 -39.06
C LEU A 12 -0.19 -13.72 -38.59
N ASN A 13 1.10 -14.01 -38.41
CA ASN A 13 2.07 -13.04 -37.89
C ASN A 13 2.97 -12.40 -38.95
N CYS A 14 3.36 -13.15 -39.97
CA CYS A 14 4.27 -12.67 -41.03
C CYS A 14 3.74 -12.89 -42.45
N GLU A 15 2.50 -13.38 -42.58
CA GLU A 15 1.81 -13.58 -43.86
C GLU A 15 2.52 -14.53 -44.84
N THR A 16 3.54 -15.26 -44.36
CA THR A 16 4.22 -16.30 -45.15
C THR A 16 3.26 -17.46 -45.43
N PRO A 17 3.17 -17.94 -46.69
CA PRO A 17 2.41 -19.15 -47.01
C PRO A 17 2.93 -20.36 -46.23
N LEU A 18 2.03 -21.16 -45.68
CA LEU A 18 2.32 -22.35 -44.89
C LEU A 18 1.85 -23.59 -45.65
N ARG A 19 2.66 -24.64 -45.62
CA ARG A 19 2.24 -25.94 -46.17
C ARG A 19 1.30 -26.64 -45.17
N PRO A 20 0.42 -27.55 -45.63
CA PRO A 20 -0.48 -28.30 -44.75
C PRO A 20 0.25 -29.11 -43.64
N GLU A 21 1.50 -29.49 -43.92
CA GLU A 21 2.41 -30.21 -43.03
C GLU A 21 3.15 -29.31 -42.01
N ASP A 22 3.19 -27.99 -42.23
CA ASP A 22 3.92 -27.05 -41.37
C ASP A 22 3.19 -26.84 -40.04
N ASN A 23 3.74 -27.38 -38.96
CA ASN A 23 3.26 -27.15 -37.59
C ASN A 23 3.68 -25.78 -37.04
N TYR A 24 4.75 -25.19 -37.58
CA TYR A 24 5.28 -23.89 -37.22
C TYR A 24 5.68 -23.14 -38.49
N CYS A 25 5.52 -21.82 -38.48
CA CYS A 25 5.95 -20.98 -39.58
C CYS A 25 7.48 -20.97 -39.67
N PRO A 26 8.08 -21.33 -40.83
CA PRO A 26 9.53 -21.37 -40.98
C PRO A 26 10.18 -19.99 -40.92
N ASN A 27 9.44 -18.91 -41.21
CA ASN A 27 9.95 -17.55 -41.22
C ASN A 27 9.93 -16.90 -39.83
N CYS A 28 8.83 -17.03 -39.08
CA CYS A 28 8.66 -16.32 -37.80
C CYS A 28 8.49 -17.22 -36.56
N GLY A 29 8.53 -18.54 -36.74
CA GLY A 29 8.38 -19.51 -35.65
C GLY A 29 6.97 -19.58 -35.03
N GLN A 30 5.96 -18.92 -35.61
CA GLN A 30 4.59 -19.01 -35.08
C GLN A 30 4.00 -20.41 -35.28
N LYS A 31 3.53 -21.03 -34.19
CA LYS A 31 2.77 -22.28 -34.25
C LYS A 31 1.52 -22.14 -35.13
N ASN A 32 1.38 -23.01 -36.12
CA ASN A 32 0.25 -23.09 -37.04
C ASN A 32 -0.85 -23.97 -36.44
N ASP A 33 -1.43 -23.51 -35.34
CA ASP A 33 -2.49 -24.24 -34.65
C ASP A 33 -3.67 -23.32 -34.30
N SER A 34 -4.87 -23.72 -34.70
CA SER A 34 -6.12 -23.02 -34.37
C SER A 34 -6.65 -23.38 -32.99
N HIS A 35 -5.99 -24.27 -32.25
CA HIS A 35 -6.60 -24.93 -31.11
C HIS A 35 -6.49 -24.20 -29.77
N LYS A 36 -7.51 -24.41 -28.93
CA LYS A 36 -7.52 -24.10 -27.50
C LYS A 36 -6.64 -25.13 -26.78
N ILE A 37 -5.40 -24.77 -26.51
CA ILE A 37 -4.44 -25.61 -25.78
C ILE A 37 -4.98 -25.84 -24.35
N PRO A 38 -4.98 -27.08 -23.82
CA PRO A 38 -5.40 -27.33 -22.45
C PRO A 38 -4.50 -26.58 -21.46
N VAL A 39 -5.10 -25.99 -20.43
CA VAL A 39 -4.42 -25.11 -19.45
C VAL A 39 -3.18 -25.76 -18.83
N LYS A 40 -3.20 -27.08 -18.63
CA LYS A 40 -2.06 -27.84 -18.10
C LYS A 40 -0.81 -27.75 -18.99
N HIS A 41 -0.98 -27.87 -20.30
CA HIS A 41 0.15 -27.77 -21.24
C HIS A 41 0.72 -26.35 -21.29
N LEU A 42 -0.16 -25.35 -21.23
CA LEU A 42 0.25 -23.95 -21.13
C LEU A 42 1.07 -23.68 -19.85
N PHE A 43 0.76 -24.36 -18.74
CA PHE A 43 1.45 -24.14 -17.46
C PHE A 43 2.86 -24.77 -17.44
N VAL A 44 3.06 -25.93 -18.09
CA VAL A 44 4.37 -26.59 -18.17
C VAL A 44 5.30 -25.85 -19.14
N GLU A 45 4.85 -25.53 -20.35
CA GLU A 45 5.59 -24.68 -21.30
C GLU A 45 5.94 -23.33 -20.65
N PHE A 46 5.03 -22.77 -19.84
CA PHE A 46 5.24 -21.50 -19.16
C PHE A 46 6.43 -21.50 -18.18
N ILE A 47 6.63 -22.59 -17.42
CA ILE A 47 7.75 -22.70 -16.46
C ILE A 47 9.08 -22.94 -17.20
N GLU A 48 9.08 -23.79 -18.23
CA GLU A 48 10.27 -24.04 -19.06
C GLU A 48 10.72 -22.78 -19.79
N ASP A 49 9.78 -22.02 -20.36
CA ASP A 49 10.12 -20.81 -21.09
C ASP A 49 10.48 -19.61 -20.20
N LEU A 50 10.24 -19.66 -18.87
CA LEU A 50 10.44 -18.52 -17.97
C LEU A 50 11.92 -18.14 -17.82
N PHE A 51 12.83 -19.10 -18.01
CA PHE A 51 14.27 -18.91 -17.90
C PHE A 51 14.96 -18.52 -19.22
N HIS A 52 14.21 -18.46 -20.33
CA HIS A 52 14.73 -18.00 -21.62
C HIS A 52 14.44 -16.51 -21.83
N PHE A 53 15.47 -15.67 -21.65
CA PHE A 53 15.41 -14.25 -22.00
C PHE A 53 15.46 -14.08 -23.53
N ASP A 54 14.28 -14.00 -24.14
CA ASP A 54 14.07 -13.93 -25.59
C ASP A 54 14.02 -12.46 -26.09
N THR A 55 14.42 -12.19 -27.34
CA THR A 55 14.23 -10.91 -28.05
C THR A 55 12.77 -10.43 -28.00
N LYS A 56 11.81 -11.36 -27.87
CA LYS A 56 10.38 -11.06 -27.66
C LYS A 56 10.12 -10.19 -26.43
N LEU A 57 10.91 -10.31 -25.35
CA LEU A 57 10.73 -9.51 -24.15
C LEU A 57 10.98 -8.02 -24.43
N TRP A 58 12.06 -7.71 -25.15
CA TRP A 58 12.40 -6.34 -25.53
C TRP A 58 11.34 -5.73 -26.45
N ASN A 59 10.87 -6.51 -27.44
CA ASN A 59 9.78 -6.10 -28.32
C ASN A 59 8.49 -5.82 -27.54
N THR A 60 8.19 -6.64 -26.54
CA THR A 60 7.02 -6.49 -25.67
C THR A 60 7.15 -5.22 -24.83
N LEU A 61 8.26 -5.04 -24.11
CA LEU A 61 8.52 -3.83 -23.30
C LEU A 61 8.41 -2.55 -24.14
N LYS A 62 9.08 -2.52 -25.30
CA LYS A 62 9.03 -1.35 -26.20
C LYS A 62 7.60 -1.08 -26.68
N ALA A 63 6.88 -2.10 -27.14
CA ALA A 63 5.51 -1.93 -27.62
C ALA A 63 4.53 -1.53 -26.50
N SER A 64 4.75 -2.04 -25.28
CA SER A 64 3.97 -1.75 -24.10
C SER A 64 3.94 -0.26 -23.77
N PHE A 65 5.08 0.44 -23.83
CA PHE A 65 5.16 1.87 -23.51
C PHE A 65 4.89 2.78 -24.72
N THR A 66 5.18 2.33 -25.94
CA THR A 66 5.05 3.19 -27.14
C THR A 66 3.70 3.08 -27.85
N LYS A 67 2.97 1.97 -27.71
CA LYS A 67 1.73 1.70 -28.46
C LYS A 67 0.67 1.07 -27.54
N PRO A 68 0.01 1.87 -26.67
CA PRO A 68 -0.96 1.36 -25.69
C PRO A 68 -2.09 0.61 -26.39
N GLY A 69 -2.40 -0.59 -25.89
CA GLY A 69 -3.45 -1.46 -26.42
C GLY A 69 -3.11 -2.23 -27.71
N LYS A 70 -1.98 -1.94 -28.39
CA LYS A 70 -1.62 -2.65 -29.64
C LYS A 70 -1.30 -4.12 -29.41
N ILE A 71 -0.55 -4.46 -28.36
CA ILE A 71 -0.19 -5.85 -28.06
C ILE A 71 -1.44 -6.70 -27.88
N THR A 72 -2.43 -6.18 -27.15
CA THR A 72 -3.72 -6.83 -26.97
C THR A 72 -4.40 -7.11 -28.31
N LEU A 73 -4.47 -6.11 -29.20
CA LEU A 73 -5.09 -6.27 -30.52
C LEU A 73 -4.34 -7.28 -31.39
N ASP A 74 -3.02 -7.15 -31.49
CA ASP A 74 -2.16 -8.08 -32.24
C ASP A 74 -2.33 -9.53 -31.72
N TYR A 75 -2.38 -9.72 -30.40
CA TYR A 75 -2.58 -11.04 -29.79
C TYR A 75 -3.96 -11.64 -30.09
N LEU A 76 -5.02 -10.81 -30.05
CA LEU A 76 -6.39 -11.20 -30.39
C LEU A 76 -6.56 -11.52 -31.88
N GLU A 77 -5.85 -10.82 -32.76
CA GLU A 77 -5.76 -11.11 -34.20
C GLU A 77 -4.91 -12.37 -34.51
N GLY A 78 -4.27 -12.96 -33.51
CA GLY A 78 -3.47 -14.18 -33.66
C GLY A 78 -2.00 -13.95 -34.02
N LYS A 79 -1.51 -12.72 -33.97
CA LYS A 79 -0.08 -12.36 -34.16
C LYS A 79 0.72 -12.62 -32.88
N ARG A 80 0.95 -13.90 -32.55
CA ARG A 80 1.46 -14.33 -31.22
C ARG A 80 2.97 -14.50 -31.13
N ALA A 81 3.69 -14.64 -32.26
CA ALA A 81 5.13 -14.89 -32.23
C ALA A 81 5.98 -13.65 -31.88
N ARG A 82 5.45 -12.43 -32.08
CA ARG A 82 6.21 -11.18 -31.89
C ARG A 82 6.41 -10.76 -30.42
N TYR A 83 5.45 -11.08 -29.56
CA TYR A 83 5.41 -10.62 -28.18
C TYR A 83 5.42 -11.81 -27.22
N VAL A 84 5.83 -11.56 -25.97
CA VAL A 84 5.68 -12.51 -24.89
C VAL A 84 4.17 -12.72 -24.63
N PRO A 85 3.71 -13.98 -24.48
CA PRO A 85 2.31 -14.25 -24.16
C PRO A 85 1.84 -13.45 -22.92
N PRO A 86 0.61 -12.92 -22.91
CA PRO A 86 0.14 -11.97 -21.89
C PRO A 86 0.24 -12.51 -20.46
N VAL A 87 -0.20 -13.76 -20.25
CA VAL A 87 -0.16 -14.44 -18.95
C VAL A 87 1.29 -14.64 -18.51
N LYS A 88 2.17 -15.05 -19.44
CA LYS A 88 3.57 -15.28 -19.14
C LYS A 88 4.24 -14.00 -18.66
N PHE A 89 4.01 -12.92 -19.39
CA PHE A 89 4.57 -11.63 -19.07
C PHE A 89 4.07 -11.09 -17.73
N TYR A 90 2.77 -11.24 -17.45
CA TYR A 90 2.18 -10.85 -16.18
C TYR A 90 2.84 -11.54 -15.00
N VAL A 91 3.00 -12.87 -15.02
CA VAL A 91 3.59 -13.61 -13.90
C VAL A 91 5.05 -13.21 -13.68
N PHE A 92 5.83 -13.08 -14.75
CA PHE A 92 7.23 -12.64 -14.66
C PHE A 92 7.35 -11.24 -14.04
N VAL A 93 6.58 -10.27 -14.51
CA VAL A 93 6.59 -8.91 -13.96
C VAL A 93 6.06 -8.88 -12.52
N SER A 94 5.01 -9.65 -12.21
CA SER A 94 4.46 -9.74 -10.86
C SER A 94 5.49 -10.29 -9.87
N PHE A 95 6.25 -11.31 -10.26
CA PHE A 95 7.34 -11.84 -9.44
C PHE A 95 8.37 -10.76 -9.11
N ILE A 96 8.83 -10.00 -10.11
CA ILE A 96 9.77 -8.88 -9.91
C ILE A 96 9.16 -7.82 -8.97
N PHE A 97 7.92 -7.43 -9.22
CA PHE A 97 7.20 -6.45 -8.41
C PHE A 97 7.13 -6.85 -6.94
N PHE A 98 6.69 -8.08 -6.65
CA PHE A 98 6.54 -8.54 -5.26
C PHE A 98 7.87 -8.78 -4.57
N LEU A 99 8.92 -9.18 -5.31
CA LEU A 99 10.28 -9.23 -4.77
C LEU A 99 10.76 -7.84 -4.33
N LEU A 100 10.58 -6.82 -5.18
CA LEU A 100 10.94 -5.44 -4.84
C LEU A 100 10.09 -4.89 -3.69
N LEU A 101 8.79 -5.18 -3.69
CA LEU A 101 7.87 -4.76 -2.62
C LEU A 101 8.24 -5.38 -1.27
N GLY A 102 8.59 -6.67 -1.25
CA GLY A 102 9.09 -7.35 -0.05
C GLY A 102 10.36 -6.69 0.49
N LYS A 103 11.33 -6.40 -0.38
CA LYS A 103 12.56 -5.69 0.00
C LYS A 103 12.27 -4.28 0.55
N LEU A 104 11.36 -3.53 -0.07
CA LEU A 104 10.96 -2.22 0.45
C LEU A 104 10.31 -2.35 1.84
N SER A 105 9.45 -3.35 2.03
CA SER A 105 8.79 -3.61 3.30
C SER A 105 9.80 -3.93 4.41
N ASP A 106 10.79 -4.77 4.15
CA ASP A 106 11.85 -5.07 5.11
C ASP A 106 12.65 -3.81 5.50
N HIS A 107 12.99 -2.97 4.52
CA HIS A 107 13.64 -1.68 4.79
C HIS A 107 12.76 -0.75 5.64
N ALA A 108 11.46 -0.73 5.39
CA ALA A 108 10.50 0.07 6.15
C ALA A 108 10.38 -0.44 7.61
N VAL A 109 10.28 -1.76 7.82
CA VAL A 109 10.24 -2.38 9.14
C VAL A 109 11.54 -2.10 9.92
N ASP A 110 12.69 -2.22 9.26
CA ASP A 110 13.99 -1.94 9.89
C ASP A 110 14.14 -0.47 10.27
N SER A 111 13.71 0.44 9.40
CA SER A 111 13.76 1.88 9.65
C SER A 111 12.83 2.28 10.80
N GLY A 112 11.58 1.79 10.78
CA GLY A 112 10.61 2.04 11.85
C GLY A 112 11.10 1.52 13.20
N ASN A 113 11.63 0.29 13.26
CA ASN A 113 12.17 -0.27 14.50
C ASN A 113 13.39 0.51 15.04
N ARG A 114 14.25 1.06 14.17
CA ARG A 114 15.35 1.94 14.60
C ARG A 114 14.84 3.23 15.23
N VAL A 115 13.81 3.84 14.62
CA VAL A 115 13.15 5.03 15.19
C VAL A 115 12.57 4.69 16.57
N PHE A 116 11.80 3.61 16.71
CA PHE A 116 11.23 3.19 18.00
C PHE A 116 12.29 2.83 19.05
N LYS A 117 13.44 2.27 18.66
CA LYS A 117 14.57 2.01 19.58
C LYS A 117 15.25 3.29 20.05
N ASN A 118 15.41 4.29 19.16
CA ASN A 118 15.95 5.59 19.54
C ASN A 118 14.98 6.36 20.45
N ASP A 119 13.68 6.19 20.23
CA ASP A 119 12.62 6.76 21.08
C ASP A 119 12.54 6.14 22.48
N ARG A 120 13.18 4.98 22.73
CA ARG A 120 13.34 4.45 24.10
C ARG A 120 14.21 5.35 24.98
N GLY A 121 14.96 6.30 24.40
CA GLY A 121 15.64 7.37 25.12
C GLY A 121 14.73 8.54 25.52
N SER A 122 13.55 8.66 24.91
CA SER A 122 12.62 9.77 25.13
C SER A 122 11.20 9.24 25.27
N ASN A 123 10.84 8.80 26.48
CA ASN A 123 9.44 8.62 26.88
C ASN A 123 8.76 9.99 27.07
N SER A 124 9.11 10.97 26.22
CA SER A 124 8.76 12.37 26.33
C SER A 124 7.40 12.58 25.67
N LYS A 125 6.45 13.02 26.46
CA LYS A 125 5.22 13.62 25.99
C LYS A 125 5.50 15.09 25.77
N SER A 126 4.83 15.68 24.81
CA SER A 126 4.96 17.09 24.50
C SER A 126 3.66 17.82 24.86
N VAL A 127 3.76 19.06 25.35
CA VAL A 127 2.60 19.89 25.72
C VAL A 127 2.91 21.36 25.49
N THR A 128 1.99 22.10 24.88
CA THR A 128 2.19 23.53 24.60
C THR A 128 1.87 24.40 25.81
N ILE A 129 2.45 25.59 25.87
CA ILE A 129 2.12 26.62 26.89
C ILE A 129 0.61 26.90 26.95
N ASN A 130 -0.04 27.03 25.80
CA ASN A 130 -1.47 27.28 25.72
C ASN A 130 -2.32 26.15 26.32
N GLU A 131 -1.92 24.89 26.09
CA GLU A 131 -2.59 23.72 26.68
C GLU A 131 -2.39 23.69 28.20
N LEU A 132 -1.19 24.04 28.69
CA LEU A 132 -0.90 24.15 30.12
C LEU A 132 -1.69 25.27 30.82
N GLN A 133 -2.12 26.31 30.09
CA GLN A 133 -2.99 27.36 30.63
C GLN A 133 -4.48 26.99 30.67
N GLY A 134 -4.84 25.77 30.26
CA GLY A 134 -6.22 25.26 30.34
C GLY A 134 -7.04 25.41 29.06
N ASN A 135 -6.43 25.84 27.95
CA ASN A 135 -7.12 25.89 26.66
C ASN A 135 -7.19 24.48 26.03
N LYS A 136 -8.37 23.86 26.06
CA LYS A 136 -8.59 22.45 25.62
C LYS A 136 -8.60 22.20 24.10
N ARG A 137 -8.35 23.20 23.26
CA ARG A 137 -8.32 23.04 21.80
C ARG A 137 -6.88 23.21 21.32
N LYS A 138 -6.42 22.34 20.40
CA LYS A 138 -5.16 22.55 19.66
C LYS A 138 -5.20 23.95 19.05
N TYR A 139 -4.45 24.86 19.64
CA TYR A 139 -4.42 26.25 19.25
C TYR A 139 -3.50 26.39 18.04
N HIS A 140 -4.05 26.82 16.91
CA HIS A 140 -3.26 27.14 15.72
C HIS A 140 -3.27 28.66 15.57
N SER A 141 -2.19 29.29 15.99
CA SER A 141 -1.98 30.71 15.74
C SER A 141 -1.73 30.92 14.25
N LYS A 142 -2.29 31.98 13.69
CA LYS A 142 -1.90 32.46 12.35
C LYS A 142 -0.62 33.30 12.39
N ASN A 143 -0.16 33.66 13.59
CA ASN A 143 1.08 34.39 13.80
C ASN A 143 2.22 33.39 13.97
N PRO A 144 3.23 33.36 13.08
CA PRO A 144 4.38 32.47 13.20
C PRO A 144 5.28 32.78 14.40
N ASN A 145 5.08 33.93 15.08
CA ASN A 145 5.88 34.36 16.22
C ASN A 145 5.12 34.28 17.56
N ASP A 146 4.20 33.33 17.69
CA ASP A 146 3.36 33.17 18.88
C ASP A 146 4.00 32.28 19.95
N VAL A 147 4.47 32.90 21.03
CA VAL A 147 5.10 32.23 22.17
C VAL A 147 4.17 31.22 22.87
N GLY A 148 2.84 31.34 22.71
CA GLY A 148 1.89 30.36 23.25
C GLY A 148 1.98 28.96 22.60
N GLN A 149 2.68 28.83 21.48
CA GLN A 149 2.90 27.55 20.78
C GLN A 149 4.14 26.79 21.27
N VAL A 150 5.00 27.39 22.09
CA VAL A 150 6.21 26.72 22.60
C VAL A 150 5.83 25.42 23.28
N GLU A 151 6.45 24.34 22.82
CA GLU A 151 6.19 22.98 23.23
C GLU A 151 7.21 22.51 24.28
N PHE A 152 6.71 21.86 25.33
CA PHE A 152 7.55 21.28 26.37
C PHE A 152 7.51 19.77 26.32
N GLU A 153 8.68 19.22 26.13
CA GLU A 153 8.96 17.80 26.25
C GLU A 153 9.11 17.38 27.73
N TYR A 154 8.38 16.34 28.14
CA TYR A 154 8.40 15.83 29.50
C TYR A 154 8.18 14.32 29.57
N THR A 155 8.97 13.66 30.40
CA THR A 155 8.89 12.20 30.60
C THR A 155 8.00 11.79 31.78
N SER A 156 7.78 12.71 32.72
CA SER A 156 6.96 12.51 33.92
C SER A 156 6.39 13.84 34.43
N LYS A 157 5.38 13.76 35.31
CA LYS A 157 4.79 14.97 35.96
C LYS A 157 5.85 15.78 36.70
N ASP A 158 6.80 15.10 37.34
CA ASP A 158 7.89 15.74 38.09
C ASP A 158 8.92 16.38 37.17
N SER A 159 9.22 15.76 36.02
CA SER A 159 10.10 16.34 35.00
C SER A 159 9.52 17.64 34.45
N LEU A 160 8.22 17.66 34.11
CA LEU A 160 7.56 18.86 33.62
C LEU A 160 7.54 19.97 34.69
N LYS A 161 7.24 19.63 35.95
CA LYS A 161 7.28 20.58 37.08
C LYS A 161 8.69 21.17 37.27
N LYS A 162 9.73 20.36 37.12
CA LYS A 162 11.14 20.79 37.19
C LYS A 162 11.50 21.73 36.04
N THR A 163 11.09 21.42 34.81
CA THR A 163 11.32 22.29 33.64
C THR A 163 10.59 23.64 33.78
N LEU A 164 9.32 23.62 34.19
CA LEU A 164 8.52 24.83 34.38
C LEU A 164 9.02 25.72 35.53
N SER A 165 9.57 25.12 36.59
CA SER A 165 10.18 25.89 37.69
C SER A 165 11.53 26.48 37.29
N HIS A 166 12.36 25.74 36.54
CA HIS A 166 13.62 26.24 35.99
C HIS A 166 13.42 27.44 35.06
N LEU A 167 12.36 27.41 34.25
CA LEU A 167 11.98 28.51 33.35
C LEU A 167 11.71 29.84 34.05
N LYS A 168 11.19 29.81 35.28
CA LYS A 168 10.93 31.05 36.06
C LYS A 168 12.22 31.78 36.45
N SER A 169 13.33 31.06 36.53
CA SER A 169 14.66 31.57 36.90
C SER A 169 15.68 31.49 35.76
N ALA A 170 15.25 31.13 34.54
CA ALA A 170 16.13 30.91 33.41
C ALA A 170 16.81 32.21 32.94
N SER A 171 18.07 32.08 32.54
CA SER A 171 18.84 33.18 31.97
C SER A 171 18.33 33.55 30.57
N ASP A 172 18.59 34.78 30.14
CA ASP A 172 18.21 35.25 28.80
C ASP A 172 18.85 34.42 27.68
N LYS A 173 20.00 33.79 27.93
CA LYS A 173 20.68 32.89 27.00
C LYS A 173 19.89 31.58 26.77
N GLU A 174 19.34 31.01 27.84
CA GLU A 174 18.55 29.76 27.79
C GLU A 174 17.19 30.01 27.13
N LEU A 175 16.55 31.15 27.43
CA LEU A 175 15.28 31.53 26.80
C LEU A 175 15.44 31.78 25.30
N ASN A 176 16.56 32.40 24.90
CA ASN A 176 16.87 32.58 23.48
C ASN A 176 17.12 31.26 22.75
N GLN A 177 17.66 30.25 23.43
CA GLN A 177 17.85 28.92 22.85
C GLN A 177 16.49 28.24 22.60
N MET A 178 15.60 28.25 23.58
CA MET A 178 14.27 27.64 23.46
C MET A 178 13.40 28.32 22.40
N LEU A 179 13.47 29.65 22.29
CA LEU A 179 12.78 30.38 21.22
C LEU A 179 13.32 30.01 19.83
N ARG A 180 14.63 29.78 19.68
CA ARG A 180 15.25 29.38 18.40
C ARG A 180 14.91 27.95 18.00
N GLU A 181 14.77 27.04 18.96
CA GLU A 181 14.39 25.64 18.70
C GLU A 181 12.96 25.53 18.12
N GLU A 182 12.10 26.50 18.43
CA GLU A 182 10.72 26.62 17.94
C GLU A 182 10.55 27.64 16.80
N ASP A 183 11.64 28.06 16.14
CA ASP A 183 11.63 29.06 15.05
C ASP A 183 10.98 30.42 15.43
N LEU A 184 11.02 30.83 16.70
CA LEU A 184 10.51 32.11 17.22
C LEU A 184 11.59 33.19 17.32
N ASP A 185 11.20 34.47 17.20
CA ASP A 185 12.15 35.59 17.32
C ASP A 185 12.66 35.74 18.76
N THR A 186 13.97 35.96 18.92
CA THR A 186 14.62 36.14 20.22
C THR A 186 14.53 37.60 20.72
N THR A 187 13.39 38.28 20.54
CA THR A 187 13.19 39.66 21.01
C THR A 187 13.04 39.71 22.53
N ALA A 188 13.31 40.88 23.13
CA ALA A 188 13.05 41.10 24.57
C ALA A 188 11.57 40.87 24.91
N GLN A 189 10.67 41.28 24.00
CA GLN A 189 9.23 41.06 24.10
C GLN A 189 8.85 39.57 24.19
N ASN A 190 9.45 38.71 23.35
CA ASN A 190 9.17 37.28 23.37
C ASN A 190 9.75 36.57 24.59
N ARG A 191 10.93 36.99 25.07
CA ARG A 191 11.51 36.50 26.34
C ARG A 191 10.61 36.85 27.53
N GLU A 192 10.11 38.08 27.59
CA GLU A 192 9.18 38.50 28.63
C GLU A 192 7.83 37.80 28.52
N ALA A 193 7.31 37.62 27.31
CA ALA A 193 6.09 36.86 27.07
C ALA A 193 6.23 35.40 27.54
N LEU A 194 7.36 34.74 27.26
CA LEU A 194 7.63 33.37 27.70
C LEU A 194 7.67 33.26 29.23
N LYS A 195 8.37 34.18 29.91
CA LYS A 195 8.38 34.27 31.39
C LYS A 195 6.97 34.52 31.95
N LYS A 196 6.22 35.42 31.32
CA LYS A 196 4.85 35.75 31.71
C LYS A 196 3.90 34.57 31.56
N TYR A 197 3.90 33.91 30.41
CA TYR A 197 3.01 32.79 30.13
C TYR A 197 3.30 31.57 30.98
N THR A 198 4.57 31.29 31.29
CA THR A 198 4.96 30.19 32.19
C THR A 198 4.62 30.49 33.66
N ALA A 199 4.57 31.77 34.07
CA ALA A 199 4.14 32.17 35.41
C ALA A 199 2.63 31.96 35.66
N TYR A 200 1.80 32.06 34.62
CA TYR A 200 0.34 31.87 34.70
C TYR A 200 -0.13 30.41 34.66
N ILE A 201 0.78 29.43 34.58
CA ILE A 201 0.42 28.01 34.58
C ILE A 201 -0.04 27.60 35.99
N PRO A 202 -1.30 27.19 36.20
CA PRO A 202 -1.78 26.78 37.51
C PRO A 202 -0.98 25.59 38.08
N GLU A 203 -0.73 25.55 39.40
CA GLU A 203 -0.02 24.42 40.04
C GLU A 203 -0.78 23.07 39.91
N ASN A 204 -2.09 23.12 39.68
CA ASN A 204 -2.97 21.96 39.55
C ASN A 204 -3.20 21.49 38.10
N VAL A 205 -2.49 22.04 37.11
CA VAL A 205 -2.63 21.66 35.67
C VAL A 205 -2.38 20.16 35.44
N LEU A 206 -1.52 19.55 36.26
CA LEU A 206 -1.16 18.13 36.17
C LEU A 206 -2.15 17.19 36.87
N ALA A 207 -3.17 17.73 37.58
CA ALA A 207 -4.21 16.92 38.22
C ALA A 207 -5.20 16.33 37.21
N ASN A 208 -5.41 17.04 36.09
CA ASN A 208 -6.34 16.67 35.02
C ASN A 208 -5.65 16.30 33.70
N ALA A 209 -4.35 15.95 33.74
CA ALA A 209 -3.77 15.20 32.63
C ALA A 209 -4.46 13.83 32.62
N ASP A 210 -5.28 13.58 31.60
CA ASP A 210 -6.01 12.32 31.44
C ASP A 210 -5.11 11.13 31.81
N LYS A 211 -5.57 10.30 32.76
CA LYS A 211 -4.86 9.07 33.11
C LYS A 211 -4.65 8.28 31.81
N PRO A 212 -3.42 7.81 31.51
CA PRO A 212 -3.18 7.07 30.29
C PRO A 212 -4.10 5.84 30.29
N THR A 213 -4.90 5.71 29.23
CA THR A 213 -5.72 4.52 29.01
C THR A 213 -5.06 3.68 27.93
N TYR A 214 -4.87 2.40 28.22
CA TYR A 214 -4.26 1.46 27.29
C TYR A 214 -5.38 0.71 26.57
N ASN A 215 -5.57 1.02 25.30
CA ASN A 215 -6.63 0.46 24.47
C ASN A 215 -6.04 -0.69 23.64
N ILE A 216 -6.80 -1.78 23.48
CA ILE A 216 -6.40 -2.90 22.62
C ILE A 216 -7.33 -3.02 21.42
N TYR A 217 -8.62 -3.23 21.69
CA TYR A 217 -9.61 -3.49 20.66
C TYR A 217 -11.00 -3.10 21.17
N GLY A 218 -11.79 -2.41 20.33
CA GLY A 218 -13.14 -1.99 20.67
C GLY A 218 -13.21 -1.23 21.99
N LYS A 219 -14.01 -1.72 22.93
CA LYS A 219 -14.20 -1.14 24.28
C LYS A 219 -13.20 -1.65 25.32
N ILE A 220 -12.24 -2.49 24.94
CA ILE A 220 -11.28 -3.09 25.87
C ILE A 220 -10.19 -2.07 26.19
N LYS A 221 -10.29 -1.52 27.40
CA LYS A 221 -9.37 -0.53 27.94
C LYS A 221 -8.83 -0.98 29.29
N PHE A 222 -7.58 -0.65 29.55
CA PHE A 222 -6.91 -0.85 30.83
C PHE A 222 -6.51 0.51 31.38
N SER A 223 -6.80 0.73 32.66
CA SER A 223 -6.43 1.97 33.37
C SER A 223 -5.09 1.83 34.10
N ASN A 224 -4.69 0.60 34.40
CA ASN A 224 -3.37 0.27 34.96
C ASN A 224 -2.47 -0.31 33.86
N LYS A 225 -1.22 0.17 33.81
CA LYS A 225 -0.20 -0.32 32.88
C LYS A 225 0.23 -1.75 33.20
N GLU A 226 0.34 -2.10 34.48
CA GLU A 226 0.77 -3.45 34.90
C GLU A 226 -0.25 -4.52 34.47
N GLU A 227 -1.54 -4.25 34.66
CA GLU A 227 -2.63 -5.12 34.20
C GLU A 227 -2.60 -5.29 32.67
N TYR A 228 -2.29 -4.21 31.95
CA TYR A 228 -2.16 -4.23 30.50
C TYR A 228 -0.96 -5.05 30.02
N ASP A 229 0.21 -4.86 30.62
CA ASP A 229 1.43 -5.58 30.28
C ASP A 229 1.27 -7.07 30.60
N GLN A 230 0.70 -7.42 31.76
CA GLN A 230 0.36 -8.80 32.13
C GLN A 230 -0.65 -9.44 31.16
N PHE A 231 -1.67 -8.69 30.74
CA PHE A 231 -2.61 -9.17 29.74
C PHE A 231 -1.89 -9.51 28.43
N ARG A 232 -1.02 -8.62 27.94
CA ARG A 232 -0.29 -8.83 26.69
C ARG A 232 0.67 -10.01 26.74
N GLU A 233 1.37 -10.18 27.85
CA GLU A 233 2.25 -11.33 28.04
C GLU A 233 1.46 -12.63 28.03
N ASN A 234 0.29 -12.69 28.65
CA ASN A 234 -0.43 -13.94 28.87
C ASN A 234 -1.55 -14.26 27.87
N ILE A 235 -1.92 -13.32 26.98
CA ILE A 235 -3.05 -13.50 26.05
C ILE A 235 -2.94 -14.76 25.16
N HIS A 236 -1.72 -15.21 24.87
CA HIS A 236 -1.46 -16.43 24.09
C HIS A 236 -1.83 -17.72 24.86
N LEU A 237 -1.93 -17.66 26.18
CA LEU A 237 -2.33 -18.77 27.06
C LEU A 237 -3.84 -18.78 27.31
N TYR A 238 -4.57 -17.72 26.92
CA TYR A 238 -5.98 -17.61 27.23
C TYR A 238 -6.82 -18.53 26.35
N THR A 239 -7.58 -19.40 26.99
CA THR A 239 -8.62 -20.20 26.35
C THR A 239 -9.70 -19.30 25.75
N ASP A 240 -10.45 -19.84 24.79
CA ASP A 240 -11.56 -19.12 24.16
C ASP A 240 -12.60 -18.64 25.19
N GLU A 241 -12.85 -19.42 26.24
CA GLU A 241 -13.75 -19.08 27.35
C GLU A 241 -13.25 -17.90 28.20
N GLN A 242 -11.95 -17.87 28.51
CA GLN A 242 -11.34 -16.75 29.24
C GLN A 242 -11.41 -15.45 28.43
N VAL A 243 -11.18 -15.53 27.11
CA VAL A 243 -11.30 -14.37 26.22
C VAL A 243 -12.75 -13.90 26.13
N ASP A 244 -13.72 -14.81 26.05
CA ASP A 244 -15.15 -14.47 26.04
C ASP A 244 -15.60 -13.80 27.35
N SER A 245 -15.13 -14.31 28.49
CA SER A 245 -15.37 -13.71 29.81
C SER A 245 -14.82 -12.28 29.89
N LEU A 246 -13.59 -12.08 29.40
CA LEU A 246 -12.97 -10.75 29.34
C LEU A 246 -13.73 -9.79 28.41
N LEU A 247 -14.14 -10.25 27.22
CA LEU A 247 -14.94 -9.46 26.29
C LEU A 247 -16.23 -8.98 26.95
N LYS A 248 -16.94 -9.89 27.63
CA LYS A 248 -18.18 -9.59 28.35
C LYS A 248 -17.94 -8.60 29.51
N ALA A 249 -16.89 -8.82 30.31
CA ALA A 249 -16.55 -7.97 31.44
C ALA A 249 -16.20 -6.53 31.01
N LYS A 250 -15.55 -6.36 29.86
CA LYS A 250 -15.21 -5.04 29.28
C LYS A 250 -16.32 -4.46 28.39
N GLY A 251 -17.51 -5.08 28.36
CA GLY A 251 -18.70 -4.56 27.67
C GLY A 251 -18.66 -4.68 26.15
N GLU A 252 -17.83 -5.59 25.62
CA GLU A 252 -17.69 -5.88 24.19
C GLU A 252 -18.54 -7.09 23.80
N ARG A 253 -18.94 -7.18 22.53
CA ARG A 253 -19.77 -8.31 22.06
C ARG A 253 -18.93 -9.59 21.98
N VAL A 254 -19.47 -10.70 22.47
CA VAL A 254 -18.84 -12.01 22.33
C VAL A 254 -19.22 -12.60 20.97
N ASN A 255 -18.25 -12.69 20.06
CA ASN A 255 -18.37 -13.40 18.79
C ASN A 255 -16.99 -13.87 18.31
N TRP A 256 -16.96 -14.76 17.33
CA TRP A 256 -15.72 -15.30 16.78
C TRP A 256 -14.75 -14.20 16.33
N PHE A 257 -15.24 -13.16 15.66
CA PHE A 257 -14.40 -12.07 15.14
C PHE A 257 -13.70 -11.29 16.26
N ASN A 258 -14.45 -10.83 17.27
CA ASN A 258 -13.95 -10.08 18.42
C ASN A 258 -12.97 -10.90 19.25
N ARG A 259 -13.20 -12.22 19.37
CA ARG A 259 -12.28 -13.15 20.02
C ARG A 259 -10.95 -13.19 19.28
N GLN A 260 -10.97 -13.42 17.97
CA GLN A 260 -9.75 -13.48 17.16
C GLN A 260 -9.01 -12.14 17.14
N MET A 261 -9.74 -11.02 17.03
CA MET A 261 -9.16 -9.68 17.10
C MET A 261 -8.46 -9.41 18.42
N LEU A 262 -9.09 -9.76 19.55
CA LEU A 262 -8.48 -9.58 20.87
C LEU A 262 -7.22 -10.43 21.04
N LYS A 263 -7.25 -11.69 20.59
CA LYS A 263 -6.07 -12.58 20.65
C LYS A 263 -4.92 -12.06 19.79
N LYS A 264 -5.20 -11.70 18.52
CA LYS A 264 -4.18 -11.25 17.57
C LYS A 264 -3.61 -9.86 17.92
N LEU A 265 -4.47 -8.88 18.24
CA LEU A 265 -4.03 -7.53 18.63
C LEU A 265 -3.42 -7.49 20.03
N GLY A 266 -3.82 -8.38 20.94
CA GLY A 266 -3.20 -8.53 22.25
C GLY A 266 -1.76 -9.03 22.14
N LYS A 267 -1.50 -9.97 21.24
CA LYS A 267 -0.14 -10.51 20.97
C LYS A 267 0.76 -9.49 20.27
N PHE A 268 0.20 -8.68 19.37
CA PHE A 268 0.99 -7.82 18.48
C PHE A 268 1.57 -6.59 19.19
N ASP A 269 2.90 -6.51 19.25
CA ASP A 269 3.62 -5.31 19.68
C ASP A 269 4.29 -4.59 18.50
N MET A 270 3.87 -3.35 18.22
CA MET A 270 4.50 -2.51 17.19
C MET A 270 5.97 -2.19 17.47
N LYS A 271 6.47 -2.42 18.70
CA LYS A 271 7.88 -2.28 19.04
C LYS A 271 8.69 -3.56 18.77
N ASN A 272 8.03 -4.69 18.59
CA ASN A 272 8.68 -5.95 18.28
C ASN A 272 8.88 -6.07 16.76
N LYS A 273 10.13 -6.28 16.35
CA LYS A 273 10.51 -6.39 14.95
C LYS A 273 9.85 -7.60 14.29
N ASP A 274 9.77 -8.72 15.00
CA ASP A 274 9.28 -9.98 14.43
C ASP A 274 7.77 -9.92 14.20
N ASP A 275 7.05 -9.29 15.13
CA ASP A 275 5.62 -9.01 14.97
C ASP A 275 5.36 -8.08 13.78
N LEU A 276 6.11 -6.97 13.67
CA LEU A 276 6.03 -6.07 12.51
C LEU A 276 6.27 -6.80 11.18
N LYS A 277 7.24 -7.72 11.15
CA LYS A 277 7.50 -8.58 9.99
C LYS A 277 6.32 -9.49 9.70
N GLU A 278 5.74 -10.15 10.70
CA GLU A 278 4.56 -11.03 10.54
C GLU A 278 3.40 -10.27 9.87
N VAL A 279 3.07 -9.07 10.37
CA VAL A 279 2.02 -8.22 9.79
C VAL A 279 2.37 -7.74 8.39
N SER A 280 3.62 -7.33 8.15
CA SER A 280 4.05 -6.88 6.82
C SER A 280 3.95 -8.00 5.77
N HIS A 281 4.32 -9.24 6.12
CA HIS A 281 4.17 -10.40 5.26
C HIS A 281 2.70 -10.72 4.98
N ALA A 282 1.84 -10.64 6.01
CA ALA A 282 0.40 -10.80 5.85
C ALA A 282 -0.15 -9.76 4.87
N ILE A 283 0.21 -8.48 5.01
CA ILE A 283 -0.21 -7.39 4.12
C ILE A 283 0.27 -7.64 2.69
N ILE A 284 1.54 -7.99 2.47
CA ILE A 284 2.07 -8.27 1.13
C ILE A 284 1.32 -9.44 0.48
N LYS A 285 1.05 -10.51 1.24
CA LYS A 285 0.28 -11.65 0.78
C LYS A 285 -1.15 -11.23 0.38
N SER A 286 -1.79 -10.39 1.18
CA SER A 286 -3.12 -9.83 0.89
C SER A 286 -3.12 -8.98 -0.38
N ILE A 287 -2.14 -8.08 -0.55
CA ILE A 287 -1.98 -7.26 -1.77
C ILE A 287 -1.82 -8.16 -3.00
N SER A 288 -0.99 -9.21 -2.90
CA SER A 288 -0.74 -10.16 -3.99
C SER A 288 -2.02 -10.86 -4.45
N LEU A 289 -2.82 -11.35 -3.50
CA LEU A 289 -4.09 -12.00 -3.77
C LEU A 289 -5.11 -11.03 -4.40
N THR A 290 -5.27 -9.85 -3.82
CA THR A 290 -6.20 -8.83 -4.32
C THR A 290 -5.84 -8.46 -5.76
N MET A 291 -4.56 -8.23 -6.04
CA MET A 291 -4.07 -7.89 -7.37
C MET A 291 -4.38 -8.96 -8.43
N PHE A 292 -4.19 -10.24 -8.10
CA PHE A 292 -4.52 -11.34 -9.00
C PHE A 292 -6.03 -11.41 -9.27
N LEU A 293 -6.85 -11.25 -8.21
CA LEU A 293 -8.30 -11.30 -8.30
C LEU A 293 -8.89 -10.07 -9.03
N MET A 294 -8.23 -8.93 -8.97
CA MET A 294 -8.66 -7.70 -9.65
C MET A 294 -8.58 -7.82 -11.16
N MET A 295 -7.71 -8.67 -11.73
CA MET A 295 -7.63 -8.86 -13.18
C MET A 295 -8.94 -9.41 -13.80
N PRO A 296 -9.48 -10.57 -13.38
CA PRO A 296 -10.76 -11.06 -13.90
C PRO A 296 -11.93 -10.15 -13.52
N LEU A 297 -11.92 -9.53 -12.33
CA LEU A 297 -12.96 -8.57 -11.95
C LEU A 297 -12.99 -7.34 -12.86
N THR A 298 -11.82 -6.80 -13.21
CA THR A 298 -11.70 -5.72 -14.19
C THR A 298 -12.23 -6.15 -15.56
N ALA A 299 -11.99 -7.40 -15.96
CA ALA A 299 -12.55 -7.94 -17.20
C ALA A 299 -14.08 -8.04 -17.16
N ILE A 300 -14.67 -8.38 -16.02
CA ILE A 300 -16.13 -8.37 -15.81
C ILE A 300 -16.70 -6.95 -15.88
N LEU A 301 -16.03 -5.96 -15.24
CA LEU A 301 -16.43 -4.55 -15.34
C LEU A 301 -16.38 -4.05 -16.78
N LEU A 302 -15.32 -4.41 -17.52
CA LEU A 302 -15.21 -4.11 -18.94
C LEU A 302 -16.29 -4.81 -19.77
N LEU A 303 -16.61 -6.06 -19.46
CA LEU A 303 -17.67 -6.80 -20.13
C LEU A 303 -19.02 -6.10 -19.94
N PHE A 304 -19.34 -5.61 -18.74
CA PHE A 304 -20.57 -4.87 -18.49
C PHE A 304 -20.63 -3.55 -19.30
N LEU A 305 -19.53 -2.79 -19.34
CA LEU A 305 -19.46 -1.49 -20.03
C LEU A 305 -19.34 -1.59 -21.56
N PHE A 306 -18.85 -2.72 -22.07
CA PHE A 306 -18.56 -2.94 -23.49
C PHE A 306 -19.20 -4.22 -24.05
N TYR A 307 -20.27 -4.72 -23.42
CA TYR A 307 -20.95 -6.00 -23.67
C TYR A 307 -21.19 -6.34 -25.15
N ARG A 308 -21.46 -5.34 -25.98
CA ARG A 308 -21.78 -5.53 -27.41
C ARG A 308 -20.57 -5.63 -28.34
N LYS A 309 -19.33 -5.49 -27.84
CA LYS A 309 -18.15 -5.36 -28.73
C LYS A 309 -17.22 -6.57 -28.76
N LYS A 310 -17.09 -7.31 -27.66
CA LYS A 310 -16.03 -8.32 -27.48
C LYS A 310 -16.45 -9.42 -26.52
N TYR A 311 -15.82 -10.58 -26.62
CA TYR A 311 -16.03 -11.69 -25.67
C TYR A 311 -15.25 -11.48 -24.36
N TYR A 312 -15.67 -12.17 -23.29
CA TYR A 312 -15.00 -12.09 -21.96
C TYR A 312 -13.49 -12.31 -22.03
N TYR A 313 -13.02 -13.31 -22.79
CA TYR A 313 -11.59 -13.61 -22.89
C TYR A 313 -10.78 -12.45 -23.50
N GLU A 314 -11.38 -11.64 -24.37
CA GLU A 314 -10.74 -10.45 -24.94
C GLU A 314 -10.57 -9.36 -23.89
N HIS A 315 -11.59 -9.16 -23.05
CA HIS A 315 -11.53 -8.25 -21.91
C HIS A 315 -10.51 -8.72 -20.86
N LEU A 316 -10.40 -10.04 -20.66
CA LEU A 316 -9.44 -10.64 -19.76
C LEU A 316 -8.00 -10.43 -20.24
N ILE A 317 -7.71 -10.69 -21.52
CA ILE A 317 -6.38 -10.44 -22.10
C ILE A 317 -6.02 -8.95 -22.01
N PHE A 318 -6.97 -8.06 -22.29
CA PHE A 318 -6.78 -6.62 -22.12
C PHE A 318 -6.46 -6.25 -20.66
N SER A 319 -7.20 -6.81 -19.71
CA SER A 319 -7.00 -6.58 -18.28
C SER A 319 -5.61 -7.05 -17.82
N ILE A 320 -5.20 -8.27 -18.22
CA ILE A 320 -3.88 -8.83 -17.92
C ILE A 320 -2.77 -7.90 -18.42
N HIS A 321 -2.84 -7.47 -19.69
CA HIS A 321 -1.84 -6.55 -20.24
C HIS A 321 -1.77 -5.23 -19.47
N THR A 322 -2.93 -4.65 -19.15
CA THR A 322 -2.99 -3.37 -18.44
C THR A 322 -2.39 -3.46 -17.05
N HIS A 323 -2.74 -4.48 -16.26
CA HIS A 323 -2.15 -4.71 -14.94
C HIS A 323 -0.66 -5.00 -15.02
N THR A 324 -0.20 -5.72 -16.06
CA THR A 324 1.22 -5.94 -16.28
C THR A 324 1.98 -4.64 -16.48
N ILE A 325 1.41 -3.67 -17.21
CA ILE A 325 2.04 -2.35 -17.39
C ILE A 325 2.09 -1.57 -16.08
N PHE A 326 1.02 -1.62 -15.29
CA PHE A 326 1.00 -0.98 -13.98
C PHE A 326 2.09 -1.56 -13.07
N PHE A 327 2.27 -2.88 -13.05
CA PHE A 327 3.35 -3.51 -12.30
C PHE A 327 4.74 -3.18 -12.82
N LEU A 328 4.93 -3.05 -14.14
CA LEU A 328 6.21 -2.58 -14.68
C LEU A 328 6.52 -1.17 -14.22
N ILE A 329 5.55 -0.25 -14.31
CA ILE A 329 5.69 1.13 -13.85
C ILE A 329 6.01 1.14 -12.36
N PHE A 330 5.21 0.48 -11.52
CA PHE A 330 5.43 0.45 -10.08
C PHE A 330 6.74 -0.24 -9.69
N SER A 331 7.14 -1.30 -10.38
CA SER A 331 8.44 -1.96 -10.17
C SER A 331 9.60 -1.02 -10.47
N PHE A 332 9.50 -0.21 -11.54
CA PHE A 332 10.51 0.78 -11.87
C PHE A 332 10.64 1.85 -10.78
N ILE A 333 9.51 2.34 -10.25
CA ILE A 333 9.50 3.31 -9.14
C ILE A 333 10.05 2.71 -7.85
N LEU A 334 9.67 1.47 -7.52
CA LEU A 334 10.22 0.73 -6.38
C LEU A 334 11.73 0.54 -6.50
N ALA A 335 12.24 0.22 -7.70
CA ALA A 335 13.67 0.08 -7.94
C ALA A 335 14.40 1.41 -7.72
N ILE A 336 13.86 2.55 -8.19
CA ILE A 336 14.41 3.88 -7.91
C ILE A 336 14.43 4.15 -6.40
N GLN A 337 13.34 3.83 -5.70
CA GLN A 337 13.21 4.06 -4.27
C GLN A 337 14.24 3.26 -3.45
N ILE A 338 14.49 2.00 -3.83
CA ILE A 338 15.41 1.10 -3.14
C ILE A 338 16.88 1.37 -3.48
N PHE A 339 17.19 1.56 -4.76
CA PHE A 339 18.58 1.57 -5.25
C PHE A 339 19.16 2.97 -5.49
N ILE A 340 18.31 4.00 -5.65
CA ILE A 340 18.77 5.36 -5.97
C ILE A 340 18.52 6.29 -4.78
N SER A 341 17.26 6.54 -4.43
CA SER A 341 16.91 7.40 -3.29
C SER A 341 15.45 7.25 -2.90
N ASP A 342 15.21 7.01 -1.60
CA ASP A 342 13.87 6.89 -1.03
C ASP A 342 13.02 8.16 -1.28
N LYS A 343 13.59 9.35 -1.04
CA LYS A 343 12.90 10.64 -1.25
C LYS A 343 12.48 10.86 -2.71
N VAL A 344 13.33 10.46 -3.66
CA VAL A 344 13.02 10.58 -5.09
C VAL A 344 11.89 9.62 -5.45
N GLY A 345 11.98 8.35 -5.04
CA GLY A 345 10.94 7.35 -5.26
C GLY A 345 9.58 7.79 -4.72
N GLN A 346 9.54 8.30 -3.48
CA GLN A 346 8.32 8.83 -2.85
C GLN A 346 7.64 9.93 -3.69
N LYS A 347 8.41 10.88 -4.22
CA LYS A 347 7.86 11.95 -5.08
C LYS A 347 7.31 11.43 -6.41
N LEU A 348 7.88 10.34 -6.94
CA LEU A 348 7.49 9.79 -8.24
C LEU A 348 6.20 8.96 -8.19
N TRP A 349 5.76 8.48 -7.02
CA TRP A 349 4.53 7.70 -6.89
C TRP A 349 3.29 8.44 -7.43
N GLY A 350 3.12 9.73 -7.13
CA GLY A 350 2.00 10.52 -7.65
C GLY A 350 2.00 10.63 -9.18
N TRP A 351 3.17 10.84 -9.77
CA TRP A 351 3.34 10.88 -11.23
C TRP A 351 3.05 9.52 -11.87
N SER A 352 3.44 8.42 -11.22
CA SER A 352 3.17 7.07 -11.71
C SER A 352 1.68 6.78 -11.83
N ILE A 353 0.87 7.23 -10.87
CA ILE A 353 -0.60 7.08 -10.88
C ILE A 353 -1.19 7.84 -12.08
N LEU A 354 -0.72 9.07 -12.32
CA LEU A 354 -1.16 9.87 -13.47
C LEU A 354 -0.83 9.17 -14.80
N VAL A 355 0.38 8.64 -14.94
CA VAL A 355 0.80 7.87 -16.13
C VAL A 355 -0.09 6.63 -16.32
N CYS A 356 -0.40 5.90 -15.25
CA CYS A 356 -1.30 4.75 -15.31
C CYS A 356 -2.71 5.12 -15.79
N PHE A 357 -3.26 6.26 -15.34
CA PHE A 357 -4.55 6.76 -15.83
C PHE A 357 -4.51 7.15 -17.30
N ILE A 358 -3.49 7.90 -17.72
CA ILE A 358 -3.30 8.26 -19.14
C ILE A 358 -3.17 7.00 -20.00
N TYR A 359 -2.39 6.01 -19.55
CA TYR A 359 -2.22 4.73 -20.23
C TYR A 359 -3.55 3.97 -20.35
N LEU A 360 -4.33 3.89 -19.27
CA LEU A 360 -5.62 3.20 -19.29
C LEU A 360 -6.60 3.86 -20.25
N ILE A 361 -6.75 5.19 -20.22
CA ILE A 361 -7.67 5.90 -21.13
C ILE A 361 -7.24 5.72 -22.58
N THR A 362 -5.95 5.88 -22.88
CA THR A 362 -5.43 5.68 -24.25
C THR A 362 -5.59 4.24 -24.72
N SER A 363 -5.33 3.26 -23.86
CA SER A 363 -5.51 1.83 -24.15
C SER A 363 -6.97 1.47 -24.42
N LEU A 364 -7.91 2.00 -23.63
CA LEU A 364 -9.36 1.84 -23.87
C LEU A 364 -9.77 2.42 -25.23
N LYS A 365 -9.32 3.64 -25.55
CA LYS A 365 -9.63 4.28 -26.83
C LYS A 365 -9.20 3.42 -28.01
N HIS A 366 -7.95 2.93 -28.01
CA HIS A 366 -7.39 2.14 -29.11
C HIS A 366 -8.05 0.76 -29.21
N ASN A 367 -8.21 0.04 -28.09
CA ASN A 367 -8.74 -1.32 -28.10
C ASN A 367 -10.24 -1.39 -28.45
N TYR A 368 -11.03 -0.38 -28.05
CA TYR A 368 -12.48 -0.35 -28.30
C TYR A 368 -12.89 0.55 -29.47
N LYS A 369 -11.93 1.22 -30.13
CA LYS A 369 -12.15 2.10 -31.29
C LYS A 369 -13.29 3.11 -31.03
N GLN A 370 -13.17 3.91 -29.96
CA GLN A 370 -14.19 4.89 -29.54
C GLN A 370 -13.64 6.34 -29.60
N SER A 371 -14.55 7.32 -29.61
CA SER A 371 -14.20 8.73 -29.44
C SER A 371 -13.73 9.03 -28.01
N TRP A 372 -12.95 10.10 -27.84
CA TRP A 372 -12.38 10.49 -26.55
C TRP A 372 -13.45 10.72 -25.48
N SER A 373 -14.53 11.46 -25.80
CA SER A 373 -15.58 11.77 -24.82
C SER A 373 -16.29 10.52 -24.30
N LYS A 374 -16.60 9.56 -25.19
CA LYS A 374 -17.20 8.27 -24.79
C LYS A 374 -16.23 7.45 -23.94
N THR A 375 -14.94 7.49 -24.27
CA THR A 375 -13.90 6.75 -23.54
C THR A 375 -13.72 7.32 -22.13
N ILE A 376 -13.63 8.63 -21.99
CA ILE A 376 -13.48 9.31 -20.70
C ILE A 376 -14.71 9.07 -19.82
N PHE A 377 -15.92 9.20 -20.39
CA PHE A 377 -17.15 8.92 -19.66
C PHE A 377 -17.20 7.47 -19.14
N LYS A 378 -16.89 6.49 -19.99
CA LYS A 378 -16.85 5.08 -19.59
C LYS A 378 -15.74 4.77 -18.60
N PHE A 379 -14.59 5.43 -18.73
CA PHE A 379 -13.51 5.33 -17.75
C PHE A 379 -13.97 5.82 -16.37
N LEU A 380 -14.56 7.02 -16.28
CA LEU A 380 -15.09 7.54 -15.02
C LEU A 380 -16.18 6.64 -14.42
N LEU A 381 -17.09 6.14 -15.25
CA LEU A 381 -18.14 5.20 -14.86
C LEU A 381 -17.57 3.88 -14.34
N MET A 382 -16.44 3.41 -14.90
CA MET A 382 -15.74 2.21 -14.45
C MET A 382 -14.93 2.42 -13.17
N SER A 383 -14.35 3.61 -12.99
CA SER A 383 -13.44 3.91 -11.87
C SER A 383 -14.13 3.82 -10.52
N ILE A 384 -15.40 4.22 -10.42
CA ILE A 384 -16.18 4.18 -9.18
C ILE A 384 -16.36 2.73 -8.66
N PRO A 385 -16.99 1.79 -9.40
CA PRO A 385 -17.13 0.42 -8.93
C PRO A 385 -15.78 -0.27 -8.75
N TYR A 386 -14.80 0.03 -9.60
CA TYR A 386 -13.44 -0.50 -9.44
C TYR A 386 -12.83 -0.11 -8.09
N PHE A 387 -12.94 1.17 -7.69
CA PHE A 387 -12.43 1.64 -6.41
C PHE A 387 -13.08 0.95 -5.20
N PHE A 388 -14.42 0.85 -5.18
CA PHE A 388 -15.12 0.20 -4.08
C PHE A 388 -14.85 -1.30 -4.00
N ILE A 389 -14.83 -1.99 -5.14
CA ILE A 389 -14.49 -3.43 -5.20
C ILE A 389 -13.05 -3.63 -4.71
N SER A 390 -12.11 -2.81 -5.17
CA SER A 390 -10.71 -2.83 -4.70
C SER A 390 -10.63 -2.64 -3.19
N LEU A 391 -11.30 -1.63 -2.66
CA LEU A 391 -11.28 -1.30 -1.24
C LEU A 391 -11.82 -2.46 -0.39
N ILE A 392 -12.97 -3.01 -0.76
CA ILE A 392 -13.58 -4.16 -0.06
C ILE A 392 -12.64 -5.36 -0.11
N LEU A 393 -12.05 -5.66 -1.26
CA LEU A 393 -11.14 -6.80 -1.41
C LEU A 393 -9.86 -6.64 -0.59
N VAL A 394 -9.26 -5.44 -0.56
CA VAL A 394 -8.09 -5.19 0.28
C VAL A 394 -8.45 -5.34 1.76
N LEU A 395 -9.57 -4.78 2.21
CA LEU A 395 -10.02 -4.89 3.60
C LEU A 395 -10.26 -6.34 4.00
N VAL A 396 -10.99 -7.10 3.17
CA VAL A 396 -11.23 -8.53 3.42
C VAL A 396 -9.92 -9.32 3.42
N ALA A 397 -9.03 -9.05 2.46
CA ALA A 397 -7.76 -9.77 2.37
C ALA A 397 -6.83 -9.44 3.54
N VAL A 398 -6.79 -8.20 4.02
CA VAL A 398 -5.97 -7.79 5.18
C VAL A 398 -6.54 -8.38 6.46
N VAL A 399 -7.87 -8.30 6.67
CA VAL A 399 -8.52 -8.91 7.82
C VAL A 399 -8.32 -10.42 7.83
N TYR A 400 -8.52 -11.09 6.69
CA TYR A 400 -8.26 -12.52 6.56
C TYR A 400 -6.79 -12.86 6.80
N GLY A 401 -5.86 -12.10 6.20
CA GLY A 401 -4.42 -12.33 6.38
C GLY A 401 -3.93 -12.12 7.80
N PHE A 402 -4.58 -11.22 8.55
CA PHE A 402 -4.27 -10.97 9.96
C PHE A 402 -4.88 -12.02 10.90
N LEU A 403 -6.09 -12.50 10.58
CA LEU A 403 -6.82 -13.47 11.41
C LEU A 403 -6.44 -14.93 11.13
N ALA A 404 -6.09 -15.27 9.89
CA ALA A 404 -5.52 -16.57 9.51
C ALA A 404 -4.18 -16.81 10.23
#